data_AF-A0A6L6G8B6-F1
#
_entry.id   AF-A0A6L6G8B6-F1
#
_cell.length_a   1.000
_cell.length_b   1.000
_cell.length_c   1.000
_cell.angle_alpha   90.00
_cell.angle_beta   90.00
_cell.angle_gamma   90.00
#
_symmetry.space_group_name_H-M   'P 1'
#
loop_
_entity.id
_entity.type
_entity.pdbx_description
1 polymer ?
#
loop_
_entity_poly.entity_id
_entity_poly.type
_entity_poly.pdbx_seq_one_letter_code
_entity_poly.pdbx_strand_id
1 'polypeptide(L)' 'MIITDNQAKAVRRKQADLMLNAKDAAAEIGITQVTYRKVSKGGEVKNTIYAKVMEWLAKGY' A
#
# COMPACT_ATOMS: atom_id res chain seq x y z
N MET A 1 -4.85 -6.29 -11.30
CA MET A 1 -3.43 -6.56 -10.96
C MET A 1 -3.35 -7.21 -9.59
N ILE A 2 -2.38 -8.10 -9.38
CA ILE A 2 -2.21 -8.83 -8.11
C ILE A 2 -1.08 -8.16 -7.32
N ILE A 3 -1.35 -7.83 -6.06
CA ILE A 3 -0.31 -7.49 -5.09
C ILE A 3 0.20 -8.79 -4.49
N THR A 4 1.48 -9.08 -4.71
CA THR A 4 2.15 -10.25 -4.15
C THR A 4 2.40 -10.09 -2.66
N ASP A 5 2.63 -11.20 -1.94
CA ASP A 5 2.93 -11.17 -0.50
C ASP A 5 4.20 -10.35 -0.20
N ASN A 6 5.19 -10.38 -1.09
CA ASN A 6 6.40 -9.58 -0.98
C ASN A 6 6.11 -8.08 -1.07
N GLN A 7 5.27 -7.67 -2.03
CA GLN A 7 4.84 -6.28 -2.17
C GLN A 7 3.99 -5.84 -0.97
N ALA A 8 3.06 -6.68 -0.51
CA ALA A 8 2.25 -6.42 0.68
C ALA A 8 3.13 -6.26 1.94
N LYS A 9 4.19 -7.06 2.07
CA LYS A 9 5.19 -6.93 3.13
C LYS A 9 5.98 -5.64 3.02
N ALA A 10 6.36 -5.21 1.82
CA ALA A 10 7.03 -3.93 1.60
C ALA A 10 6.14 -2.75 2.01
N VAL A 11 4.83 -2.79 1.69
CA VAL A 11 3.86 -1.77 2.11
C VAL A 11 3.79 -1.66 3.63
N ARG A 12 3.74 -2.80 4.34
CA ARG A 12 3.72 -2.82 5.81
C ARG A 12 5.02 -2.30 6.43
N ARG A 13 6.17 -2.60 5.82
CA ARG A 13 7.47 -2.07 6.27
C ARG A 13 7.52 -0.56 6.11
N LYS A 14 7.19 -0.05 4.93
CA LYS A 14 7.14 1.39 4.68
C LYS A 14 6.18 2.14 5.58
N GLN A 15 5.01 1.54 5.86
CA GLN A 15 4.10 2.08 6.86
C GLN A 15 4.77 2.20 8.25
N ALA A 16 5.48 1.16 8.69
CA ALA A 16 6.12 1.13 9.99
C ALA A 16 7.31 2.11 10.08
N ASP A 17 8.12 2.18 9.03
CA ASP A 17 9.27 3.08 8.94
C ASP A 17 8.84 4.56 8.99
N LEU A 18 7.70 4.90 8.38
CA LEU A 18 7.10 6.23 8.43
C LEU A 18 6.24 6.46 9.69
N MET A 19 6.13 5.46 10.58
CA MET A 19 5.28 5.48 11.78
C MET A 19 3.80 5.83 11.51
N LEU A 20 3.27 5.45 10.34
CA LEU A 20 1.91 5.77 9.92
C LEU A 20 0.91 4.75 10.46
N ASN A 21 -0.28 5.21 10.85
CA ASN A 21 -1.41 4.30 11.00
C ASN A 21 -2.01 3.94 9.62
N ALA A 22 -2.90 2.94 9.58
CA ALA A 22 -3.48 2.47 8.32
C ALA A 22 -4.34 3.52 7.59
N LYS A 23 -4.87 4.52 8.29
CA LYS A 23 -5.65 5.60 7.69
C LYS A 23 -4.72 6.59 6.99
N ASP A 24 -3.63 6.95 7.64
CA ASP A 24 -2.67 7.94 7.12
C ASP A 24 -1.88 7.38 5.94
N ALA A 25 -1.42 6.12 6.02
CA ALA A 25 -0.80 5.45 4.88
C ALA A 25 -1.76 5.32 3.68
N ALA A 26 -3.05 5.06 3.93
CA ALA A 26 -4.04 5.05 2.87
C ALA A 26 -4.21 6.44 2.22
N ALA A 27 -4.18 7.50 3.03
CA ALA A 27 -4.26 8.88 2.55
C ALA A 27 -3.06 9.26 1.69
N GLU A 28 -1.83 8.91 2.09
CA GLU A 28 -0.62 9.16 1.30
C GLU A 28 -0.63 8.44 -0.05
N ILE A 29 -1.12 7.19 -0.08
CA ILE A 29 -1.27 6.42 -1.33
C ILE A 29 -2.45 6.97 -2.16
N GLY A 30 -3.34 7.76 -1.57
CA GLY A 30 -4.54 8.28 -2.22
C GLY A 30 -5.61 7.21 -2.45
N ILE A 31 -5.81 6.33 -1.46
CA ILE A 31 -6.81 5.25 -1.43
C ILE A 31 -7.60 5.26 -0.11
N THR A 32 -8.66 4.45 -0.03
CA THR A 32 -9.42 4.30 1.22
C THR A 32 -8.71 3.36 2.20
N GLN A 33 -8.95 3.54 3.50
CA GLN A 33 -8.43 2.66 4.55
C GLN A 33 -8.85 1.19 4.35
N VAL A 34 -10.07 0.93 3.85
CA VAL A 34 -10.56 -0.43 3.58
C VAL A 34 -9.74 -1.07 2.45
N THR A 35 -9.48 -0.31 1.38
CA THR A 35 -8.62 -0.75 0.29
C THR A 35 -7.20 -1.01 0.78
N TYR A 36 -6.66 -0.15 1.63
CA TYR A 36 -5.34 -0.31 2.21
C TYR A 36 -5.20 -1.62 3.00
N ARG A 37 -6.21 -1.97 3.82
CA ARG A 37 -6.21 -3.26 4.56
C ARG A 37 -6.20 -4.48 3.64
N LYS A 38 -6.76 -4.37 2.43
CA LYS A 38 -6.66 -5.43 1.41
C LYS A 38 -5.24 -5.47 0.82
N VAL A 39 -4.72 -4.31 0.44
CA VAL A 39 -3.36 -4.14 -0.11
C VAL A 39 -2.28 -4.69 0.84
N SER A 40 -2.37 -4.40 2.13
CA SER A 40 -1.38 -4.83 3.13
C SER A 40 -1.41 -6.34 3.40
N LYS A 41 -2.50 -7.02 3.04
CA LYS A 41 -2.64 -8.48 3.09
C LYS A 41 -2.26 -9.16 1.77
N GLY A 42 -2.19 -8.43 0.67
CA GLY A 42 -1.99 -8.98 -0.67
C GLY A 42 -3.30 -9.36 -1.37
N GLY A 43 -3.19 -9.76 -2.64
CA GLY A 43 -4.31 -10.19 -3.47
C GLY A 43 -4.71 -9.21 -4.56
N GLU A 44 -5.89 -9.43 -5.16
CA GLU A 44 -6.28 -8.72 -6.36
C GLU A 44 -6.85 -7.32 -6.09
N VAL A 45 -6.35 -6.35 -6.84
CA VAL A 45 -6.78 -4.95 -6.81
C VAL A 45 -6.94 -4.38 -8.23
N LYS A 46 -7.71 -3.30 -8.35
CA LYS A 46 -7.82 -2.55 -9.61
C LYS A 46 -6.44 -2.03 -10.03
N ASN A 47 -6.20 -1.95 -11.33
CA ASN A 47 -4.90 -1.51 -11.87
C ASN A 47 -4.50 -0.10 -11.40
N THR A 48 -5.46 0.81 -11.25
CA THR A 48 -5.21 2.16 -10.73
C THR A 48 -4.72 2.15 -9.27
N ILE A 49 -5.27 1.26 -8.43
CA ILE A 49 -4.81 1.09 -7.04
C ILE A 49 -3.41 0.48 -7.03
N TYR A 50 -3.17 -0.55 -7.85
CA TYR A 50 -1.86 -1.17 -7.98
C TYR A 50 -0.79 -0.13 -8.34
N ALA A 51 -1.04 0.70 -9.35
CA ALA A 51 -0.10 1.74 -9.79
C ALA A 51 0.21 2.73 -8.67
N LYS A 52 -0.81 3.24 -7.96
CA LYS A 52 -0.64 4.14 -6.81
C LYS A 52 0.20 3.53 -5.69
N VAL A 53 -0.05 2.26 -5.36
CA VAL A 53 0.70 1.54 -4.32
C VAL A 53 2.16 1.37 -4.74
N MET A 54 2.42 0.99 -5.99
CA MET A 54 3.80 0.86 -6.50
C MET A 54 4.52 2.20 -6.57
N GLU A 55 3.84 3.26 -6.98
CA GLU A 55 4.41 4.62 -6.98
C GLU A 55 4.77 5.07 -5.57
N TRP A 56 3.88 4.83 -4.59
CA TRP A 56 4.16 5.13 -3.19
C TRP A 56 5.33 4.30 -2.66
N LEU A 57 5.45 3.02 -3.03
CA LEU A 57 6.62 2.20 -2.67
C LEU A 57 7.92 2.68 -3.34
N ALA A 58 7.84 3.20 -4.57
CA ALA A 58 8.99 3.67 -5.33
C ALA A 58 9.51 5.05 -4.87
N LYS A 59 8.63 5.89 -4.30
CA LYS A 59 9.05 7.13 -3.63
C LYS A 59 10.01 6.74 -2.50
N GLY A 60 11.25 7.21 -2.54
CA GLY A 60 12.24 7.00 -1.48
C GLY A 60 11.73 7.54 -0.13
N TYR A 61 12.33 7.06 0.96
CA TYR A 61 12.09 7.58 2.31
C TYR A 61 12.72 8.96 2.49
#